data_AF-A0A6M0RCI0-F1
#
_entry.id   AF-A0A6M0RCI0-F1
#
_cell.length_a   1.000
_cell.length_b   1.000
_cell.length_c   1.000
_cell.angle_alpha   90.00
_cell.angle_beta   90.00
_cell.angle_gamma   90.00
#
_symmetry.space_group_name_H-M   'P 1'
#
loop_
_entity.id
_entity.type
_entity.pdbx_description
1 polymer ?
#
loop_
_entity_poly.entity_id
_entity_poly.type
_entity_poly.pdbx_seq_one_letter_code
_entity_poly.pdbx_strand_id
1 'polypeptide(L)'
;MSYFDNSNDKYSNIIKLLCKYKGISDEDLIKIMKDEDCRYLLFLLIRKYNCINMKRLSKDFKIESYNHLCDNLERAEEMLLLDRKIRDMFFEAGDIIDNTK
;
A
#
# COMPACT_ATOMS: atom_id res chain seq x y z
N MET A 1 -5.30 21.83 -16.65
CA MET A 1 -5.14 20.39 -16.93
C MET A 1 -3.65 20.14 -17.14
N SER A 2 -2.95 19.51 -16.19
CA SER A 2 -1.57 19.08 -16.42
C SER A 2 -1.60 17.70 -17.09
N TYR A 3 -0.94 17.59 -18.24
CA TYR A 3 -0.91 16.39 -19.06
C TYR A 3 0.13 15.35 -18.60
N PHE A 4 0.96 15.71 -17.63
CA PHE A 4 1.89 14.82 -16.95
C PHE A 4 1.68 15.02 -15.45
N ASP A 5 1.38 13.93 -14.75
CA ASP A 5 1.20 13.97 -13.31
C ASP A 5 2.56 14.20 -12.65
N ASN A 6 2.56 15.13 -11.71
CA ASN A 6 3.76 15.66 -11.07
C ASN A 6 4.52 14.51 -10.38
N SER A 7 5.86 14.56 -10.43
CA SER A 7 6.81 13.48 -10.15
C SER A 7 6.86 12.93 -8.71
N ASN A 8 5.74 12.82 -8.00
CA ASN A 8 5.73 12.29 -6.63
C ASN A 8 4.40 11.62 -6.25
N ASP A 9 3.92 10.66 -7.07
CA ASP A 9 2.78 9.83 -6.68
C ASP A 9 3.21 8.81 -5.62
N LYS A 10 2.95 9.14 -4.35
CA LYS A 10 3.21 8.25 -3.20
C LYS A 10 2.55 6.89 -3.37
N TYR A 11 1.40 6.80 -4.05
CA TYR A 11 0.79 5.52 -4.39
C TYR A 11 1.72 4.67 -5.25
N SER A 12 2.21 5.21 -6.38
CA SER A 12 3.15 4.48 -7.24
C SER A 12 4.43 4.07 -6.51
N ASN A 13 4.93 4.89 -5.59
CA ASN A 13 6.10 4.54 -4.78
C ASN A 13 5.81 3.38 -3.81
N ILE A 14 4.63 3.35 -3.17
CA ILE A 14 4.17 2.22 -2.35
C ILE A 14 4.12 0.95 -3.20
N ILE A 15 3.50 1.01 -4.38
CA ILE A 15 3.38 -0.14 -5.27
C ILE A 15 4.76 -0.68 -5.67
N LYS A 16 5.65 0.19 -6.16
CA LYS A 16 7.01 -0.21 -6.54
C LYS A 16 7.79 -0.84 -5.39
N LEU A 17 7.66 -0.29 -4.18
CA LEU A 17 8.31 -0.83 -2.99
C LEU A 17 7.82 -2.25 -2.68
N LEU A 18 6.50 -2.46 -2.67
CA LEU A 18 5.91 -3.77 -2.39
C LEU A 18 6.21 -4.79 -3.50
N CYS A 19 6.18 -4.37 -4.77
CA CYS A 19 6.59 -5.19 -5.91
C CYS A 19 8.04 -5.66 -5.77
N LYS A 20 8.96 -4.74 -5.45
CA LYS A 20 10.38 -5.03 -5.24
C LYS A 20 10.59 -5.98 -4.05
N TYR A 21 9.89 -5.76 -2.95
CA TYR A 21 9.95 -6.63 -1.77
C TYR A 21 9.47 -8.06 -2.08
N LYS A 22 8.40 -8.19 -2.88
CA LYS A 22 7.84 -9.50 -3.26
C LYS A 22 8.53 -10.17 -4.45
N GLY A 23 9.36 -9.44 -5.20
CA GLY A 23 9.92 -9.92 -6.45
C GLY A 23 8.87 -10.14 -7.54
N ILE A 24 7.82 -9.30 -7.57
CA ILE A 24 6.73 -9.35 -8.55
C ILE A 24 6.75 -8.10 -9.43
N SER A 25 6.14 -8.19 -10.62
CA SER A 25 5.92 -7.04 -11.51
C SER A 25 4.56 -6.37 -11.24
N ASP A 26 4.36 -5.21 -11.86
CA ASP A 26 3.11 -4.45 -11.78
C ASP A 26 1.90 -5.17 -12.43
N GLU A 27 2.12 -6.25 -13.18
CA GLU A 27 1.06 -7.09 -13.74
C GLU A 27 0.47 -8.05 -12.70
N ASP A 28 1.20 -8.27 -11.61
CA ASP A 28 0.94 -9.28 -10.60
C ASP A 28 0.53 -8.68 -9.24
N LEU A 29 0.08 -7.42 -9.20
CA LEU A 29 -0.25 -6.69 -7.96
C LEU A 29 -1.22 -7.42 -7.05
N ILE A 30 -2.13 -8.22 -7.61
CA ILE A 30 -3.05 -9.04 -6.82
C ILE A 30 -2.33 -10.03 -5.90
N LYS A 31 -1.06 -10.39 -6.16
CA LYS A 31 -0.25 -11.24 -5.28
C LYS A 31 0.12 -10.54 -3.98
N ILE A 32 0.16 -9.21 -3.94
CA ILE A 32 0.34 -8.43 -2.70
C ILE A 32 -0.79 -8.76 -1.72
N MET A 33 -2.03 -8.88 -2.22
CA MET A 33 -3.21 -9.19 -1.41
C MET A 33 -3.23 -10.62 -0.86
N LYS A 34 -2.44 -11.53 -1.44
CA LYS A 34 -2.36 -12.94 -1.00
C LYS A 34 -1.39 -13.14 0.17
N ASP A 35 -0.46 -12.21 0.35
CA ASP A 35 0.47 -12.21 1.46
C ASP A 35 -0.06 -11.31 2.58
N GLU A 36 -0.27 -11.88 3.75
CA GLU A 36 -0.93 -11.19 4.85
C GLU A 36 -0.14 -9.95 5.30
N ASP A 37 1.18 -10.08 5.45
CA ASP A 37 2.05 -8.99 5.88
C ASP A 37 2.06 -7.84 4.86
N CYS A 38 2.18 -8.16 3.57
CA CYS A 38 2.18 -7.14 2.51
C CYS A 38 0.82 -6.50 2.32
N ARG A 39 -0.26 -7.25 2.53
CA ARG A 39 -1.61 -6.70 2.51
C ARG A 39 -1.78 -5.68 3.63
N TYR A 40 -1.40 -5.99 4.87
CA TYR A 40 -1.44 -5.03 5.96
C TYR A 40 -0.54 -3.82 5.67
N LEU A 41 0.69 -4.06 5.19
CA LEU A 41 1.61 -2.99 4.85
C LEU A 41 1.06 -2.06 3.76
N LEU A 42 0.45 -2.61 2.71
CA LEU A 42 -0.24 -1.82 1.68
C LEU A 42 -1.28 -0.89 2.30
N PHE A 43 -2.18 -1.43 3.13
CA PHE A 43 -3.26 -0.68 3.75
C PHE A 43 -2.75 0.42 4.68
N LEU A 44 -1.75 0.12 5.50
CA LEU A 44 -1.11 1.10 6.38
C LEU A 44 -0.46 2.24 5.59
N LEU A 45 0.27 1.93 4.52
CA LEU A 45 0.97 2.93 3.72
C LEU A 45 0.01 3.82 2.93
N ILE A 46 -1.03 3.25 2.29
CA ILE A 46 -2.01 4.08 1.57
C ILE A 46 -2.79 4.99 2.52
N ARG A 47 -2.98 4.58 3.79
CA ARG A 47 -3.57 5.43 4.82
C ARG A 47 -2.59 6.54 5.24
N LYS A 48 -1.33 6.21 5.56
CA LYS A 48 -0.28 7.18 5.96
C LYS A 48 -0.15 8.32 4.94
N TYR A 49 -0.16 7.98 3.65
CA TYR A 49 0.05 8.95 2.57
C TYR A 49 -1.24 9.48 1.93
N ASN A 50 -2.40 9.19 2.50
CA ASN A 50 -3.71 9.61 1.98
C ASN A 50 -3.95 9.19 0.51
N CYS A 51 -3.51 7.99 0.14
CA CYS A 51 -3.59 7.42 -1.21
C CYS A 51 -4.88 6.59 -1.44
N ILE A 52 -5.96 6.87 -0.70
CA ILE A 52 -7.22 6.13 -0.84
C ILE A 52 -7.96 6.62 -2.09
N ASN A 53 -7.80 5.88 -3.18
CA ASN A 53 -8.53 6.09 -4.43
C ASN A 53 -9.22 4.79 -4.84
N MET A 54 -10.53 4.70 -4.59
CA MET A 54 -11.31 3.49 -4.85
C MET A 54 -11.23 2.99 -6.30
N LYS A 55 -11.10 3.90 -7.29
CA LYS A 55 -10.97 3.49 -8.70
C LYS A 55 -9.65 2.76 -8.96
N ARG A 56 -8.54 3.28 -8.43
CA ARG A 56 -7.21 2.66 -8.55
C ARG A 56 -7.14 1.36 -7.76
N LEU A 57 -7.57 1.40 -6.50
CA LEU A 57 -7.56 0.23 -5.62
C LEU A 57 -8.44 -0.92 -6.14
N SER A 58 -9.62 -0.62 -6.69
CA SER A 58 -10.47 -1.64 -7.29
C SER A 58 -9.82 -2.26 -8.55
N LYS A 59 -9.16 -1.44 -9.38
CA LYS A 59 -8.44 -1.91 -10.56
C LYS A 59 -7.25 -2.81 -10.20
N ASP A 60 -6.41 -2.37 -9.27
CA ASP A 60 -5.12 -3.01 -8.98
C ASP A 60 -5.26 -4.21 -8.03
N PHE A 61 -6.20 -4.12 -7.08
CA PHE A 61 -6.33 -5.07 -5.97
C PHE A 61 -7.71 -5.73 -5.84
N LYS A 62 -8.64 -5.42 -6.75
CA LYS A 62 -10.01 -5.97 -6.73
C LYS A 62 -10.76 -5.69 -5.42
N ILE A 63 -10.50 -4.54 -4.80
CA ILE A 63 -11.28 -4.11 -3.63
C ILE A 63 -12.72 -3.81 -4.07
N GLU A 64 -13.66 -4.53 -3.47
CA GLU A 64 -15.07 -4.57 -3.90
C GLU A 64 -15.87 -3.36 -3.43
N SER A 65 -15.56 -2.82 -2.24
CA SER A 65 -16.31 -1.72 -1.65
C SER A 65 -15.47 -0.89 -0.67
N TYR A 66 -15.97 0.32 -0.35
CA TYR A 66 -15.35 1.17 0.66
C TYR A 66 -15.42 0.55 2.06
N ASN A 67 -16.50 -0.15 2.39
CA ASN A 67 -16.62 -0.86 3.67
C ASN A 67 -15.55 -1.96 3.78
N HIS A 68 -15.39 -2.78 2.74
CA HIS A 68 -14.32 -3.78 2.71
C HIS A 68 -12.93 -3.15 2.86
N LEU A 69 -12.70 -1.97 2.26
CA LEU A 69 -11.47 -1.21 2.47
C LEU A 69 -11.31 -0.77 3.94
N CYS A 70 -12.35 -0.23 4.57
CA CYS A 70 -12.31 0.19 5.98
C CYS A 70 -11.99 -0.99 6.90
N ASP A 71 -12.64 -2.13 6.73
CA ASP A 71 -12.40 -3.33 7.54
C ASP A 71 -10.93 -3.77 7.45
N ASN A 72 -10.36 -3.74 6.25
CA ASN A 72 -8.95 -4.07 6.04
C ASN A 72 -7.99 -3.03 6.66
N LEU A 73 -8.36 -1.74 6.61
CA LEU A 73 -7.58 -0.65 7.21
C LEU A 73 -7.56 -0.76 8.73
N GLU A 74 -8.72 -0.95 9.36
CA GLU A 74 -8.85 -1.15 10.80
C GLU A 74 -8.03 -2.38 11.24
N ARG A 75 -8.14 -3.49 10.50
CA ARG A 75 -7.37 -4.69 10.80
C ARG A 75 -5.86 -4.47 10.67
N ALA A 76 -5.42 -3.72 9.67
CA ALA A 76 -4.00 -3.41 9.49
C ALA A 76 -3.47 -2.50 10.62
N GLU A 77 -4.28 -1.54 11.08
CA GLU A 77 -3.96 -0.66 12.22
C GLU A 77 -3.85 -1.45 13.53
N GLU A 78 -4.71 -2.44 13.77
CA GLU A 78 -4.57 -3.36 14.89
C GLU A 78 -3.25 -4.14 14.83
N MET A 79 -2.92 -4.69 13.66
CA MET A 79 -1.69 -5.47 13.47
C MET A 79 -0.43 -4.63 13.62
N LEU A 80 -0.46 -3.34 13.27
CA LEU A 80 0.63 -2.40 13.54
C LEU A 80 0.96 -2.30 15.04
N LEU A 81 -0.06 -2.42 15.91
CA LEU A 81 0.12 -2.37 17.37
C LEU A 81 0.59 -3.72 17.92
N LEU A 82 0.03 -4.82 17.43
CA LEU A 82 0.24 -6.16 17.98
C LEU A 82 1.48 -6.87 17.44
N ASP A 83 1.84 -6.64 16.18
CA ASP A 83 2.92 -7.36 15.50
C ASP A 83 4.14 -6.47 15.28
N ARG A 84 5.25 -6.85 15.92
CA ARG A 84 6.52 -6.13 15.80
C ARG A 84 7.05 -6.14 14.37
N LYS A 85 6.93 -7.25 13.64
CA LYS A 85 7.43 -7.36 12.26
C LYS A 85 6.69 -6.40 11.34
N ILE A 86 5.36 -6.35 11.44
CA ILE A 86 4.53 -5.41 10.65
C ILE A 86 4.92 -3.97 10.96
N ARG A 87 5.12 -3.65 12.23
CA ARG A 87 5.53 -2.32 12.66
C ARG A 87 6.90 -1.92 12.14
N ASP A 88 7.89 -2.80 12.24
CA ASP A 88 9.24 -2.53 11.73
C ASP A 88 9.20 -2.35 10.21
N MET A 89 8.47 -3.21 9.48
CA MET A 89 8.26 -3.08 8.03
C MET A 89 7.56 -1.76 7.65
N PHE A 90 6.57 -1.32 8.42
CA PHE A 90 5.84 -0.08 8.15
C PHE A 90 6.72 1.16 8.28
N PHE A 91 7.53 1.24 9.36
CA PHE A 91 8.43 2.37 9.55
C PHE A 91 9.54 2.39 8.51
N GLU A 92 10.18 1.24 8.24
CA GLU A 92 11.23 1.14 7.21
C GLU A 92 10.70 1.51 5.81
N ALA A 93 9.55 0.99 5.42
CA ALA A 93 8.93 1.33 4.14
C ALA A 93 8.58 2.82 4.07
N GLY A 94 8.08 3.39 5.17
CA GLY A 94 7.80 4.81 5.30
C GLY A 94 9.05 5.67 5.08
N ASP A 95 10.16 5.33 5.73
CA ASP A 95 11.43 6.05 5.58
C ASP A 95 11.94 5.98 4.13
N ILE A 96 11.85 4.82 3.48
CA ILE A 96 12.23 4.68 2.06
C ILE A 96 11.37 5.58 1.17
N ILE A 97 10.05 5.59 1.36
CA ILE A 97 9.12 6.39 0.56
C ILE A 97 9.30 7.89 0.83
N ASP A 98 9.62 8.29 2.06
CA ASP A 98 9.85 9.69 2.43
C ASP A 98 11.17 10.25 1.92
N ASN A 99 12.18 9.39 1.75
CA ASN A 99 13.49 9.75 1.19
C ASN A 99 13.58 9.58 -0.34
N THR A 100 12.53 9.09 -1.00
CA THR A 100 12.47 9.02 -2.47
C THR A 100 12.25 10.43 -3.03
N LYS A 101 13.23 10.94 -3.79
CA LYS A 101 13.25 12.28 -4.40
C LYS A 101 12.35 12.39 -5.61
#